data_AF-A0A495PVJ8-F1
#
_entry.id   AF-A0A495PVJ8-F1
#
_cell.length_a   1.000
_cell.length_b   1.000
_cell.length_c   1.000
_cell.angle_alpha   90.00
_cell.angle_beta   90.00
_cell.angle_gamma   90.00
#
_symmetry.space_group_name_H-M   'P 1'
#
loop_
_entity.id
_entity.type
_entity.pdbx_description
1 polymer ?
#
loop_
_entity_poly.entity_id
_entity_poly.type
_entity_poly.pdbx_seq_one_letter_code
_entity_poly.pdbx_strand_id
1 'polypeptide(L)'
;MELQITFQQGGMREFERTGIYPEYLLFNLPGTKQSWRIRIKEKPQEGVLKSNGRIVYHYCFDGDVCKTRIVKEDGSLSNWKEPEVIIFEMRD
;
A
#
# COMPACT_ATOMS: atom_id res chain seq x y z
N MET A 1 10.59 -13.37 -1.78
CA MET A 1 10.66 -11.93 -1.44
C MET A 1 9.25 -11.49 -1.12
N GLU A 2 9.04 -10.94 0.06
CA GLU A 2 7.71 -10.59 0.55
C GLU A 2 7.55 -9.08 0.57
N LEU A 3 6.41 -8.62 0.06
CA LEU A 3 6.07 -7.22 0.00
C LEU A 3 5.77 -6.73 1.41
N GLN A 4 6.57 -5.79 1.91
CA GLN A 4 6.32 -5.15 3.19
C GLN A 4 5.29 -4.04 3.00
N ILE A 5 4.29 -4.00 3.87
CA ILE A 5 3.23 -2.99 3.85
C ILE A 5 3.29 -2.22 5.17
N THR A 6 3.53 -0.92 5.05
CA THR A 6 3.51 0.01 6.18
C THR A 6 2.30 0.90 6.05
N PHE A 7 1.49 0.93 7.09
CA PHE A 7 0.45 1.93 7.25
C PHE A 7 1.06 3.16 7.93
N GLN A 8 0.97 4.31 7.26
CA GLN A 8 1.52 5.55 7.77
C GLN A 8 0.43 6.60 7.92
N GLN A 9 0.32 7.15 9.12
CA GLN A 9 -0.48 8.33 9.38
C GLN A 9 0.41 9.57 9.26
N GLY A 10 -0.01 10.54 8.46
CA GLY A 10 0.72 11.80 8.26
C GLY A 10 0.47 12.81 9.38
N GLY A 11 1.26 13.88 9.36
CA GLY A 11 1.38 14.83 10.46
C GLY A 11 0.30 15.92 10.54
N MET A 12 0.41 16.69 11.62
CA MET A 12 -0.58 17.64 12.12
C MET A 12 -0.95 18.75 11.11
N ARG A 13 -0.06 19.13 10.19
CA ARG A 13 -0.32 20.20 9.22
C ARG A 13 -1.51 19.97 8.30
N GLU A 14 -1.71 18.75 7.83
CA GLU A 14 -2.85 18.43 6.95
C GLU A 14 -4.15 18.28 7.76
N PHE A 15 -4.03 17.84 9.01
CA PHE A 15 -5.12 17.79 9.97
C PHE A 15 -5.60 19.21 10.34
N GLU A 16 -4.70 20.15 10.62
CA GLU A 16 -5.06 21.55 10.90
C GLU A 16 -5.84 22.19 9.74
N ARG A 17 -5.54 21.79 8.50
CA ARG A 17 -6.21 22.32 7.30
C ARG A 17 -7.55 21.67 7.00
N THR A 18 -7.72 20.38 7.31
CA THR A 18 -8.87 19.58 6.82
C THR A 18 -9.68 18.89 7.91
N GLY A 19 -9.19 18.88 9.15
CA GLY A 19 -9.75 18.12 10.27
C GLY A 19 -9.54 16.61 10.18
N ILE A 20 -8.83 16.11 9.16
CA ILE A 20 -8.66 14.68 8.88
C ILE A 20 -7.16 14.36 8.82
N TYR A 21 -6.73 13.33 9.54
CA TYR A 21 -5.37 12.82 9.42
C TYR A 21 -5.20 12.11 8.08
N PRO A 22 -4.21 12.50 7.24
CA PRO A 22 -3.99 11.82 5.98
C PRO A 22 -3.34 10.46 6.24
N GLU A 23 -3.96 9.41 5.72
CA GLU A 23 -3.47 8.03 5.84
C GLU A 23 -2.81 7.59 4.52
N TYR A 24 -1.73 6.81 4.63
CA TYR A 24 -0.95 6.33 3.50
C TYR A 24 -0.64 4.83 3.65
N LEU A 25 -0.67 4.10 2.54
CA LEU A 25 -0.10 2.77 2.41
C LEU A 25 1.24 2.87 1.70
N LEU A 26 2.30 2.44 2.37
CA LEU A 26 3.62 2.31 1.79
C LEU A 26 3.89 0.84 1.52
N PHE A 27 4.12 0.51 0.27
CA PHE A 27 4.52 -0.81 -0.17
C PHE A 27 6.02 -0.76 -0.46
N ASN A 28 6.79 -1.61 0.20
CA ASN A 28 8.23 -1.71 0.00
C ASN A 28 8.58 -3.14 -0.38
N LEU A 29 9.31 -3.34 -1.48
CA LEU A 29 9.79 -4.65 -1.87
C LEU A 29 11.28 -4.79 -1.47
N PRO A 30 11.57 -5.37 -0.29
CA PRO A 30 12.93 -5.47 0.23
C PRO A 30 13.85 -6.20 -0.74
N GLY A 31 15.09 -5.74 -0.85
CA GLY A 31 16.06 -6.23 -1.83
C GLY A 31 15.92 -5.59 -3.22
N THR A 32 14.92 -4.74 -3.44
CA THR A 32 14.78 -3.93 -4.66
C THR A 32 14.72 -2.44 -4.32
N LYS A 33 14.86 -1.57 -5.32
CA LYS A 33 14.61 -0.12 -5.18
C LYS A 33 13.12 0.24 -5.44
N GLN A 34 12.23 -0.74 -5.40
CA GLN A 34 10.81 -0.53 -5.70
C GLN A 34 10.04 -0.23 -4.42
N SER A 35 9.50 0.97 -4.35
CA SER A 35 8.58 1.38 -3.30
C SER A 35 7.41 2.17 -3.90
N TRP A 36 6.24 2.02 -3.30
CA TRP A 36 5.02 2.70 -3.69
C TRP A 36 4.41 3.37 -2.49
N ARG A 37 4.02 4.63 -2.65
CA ARG A 37 3.29 5.38 -1.62
C ARG A 37 1.92 5.73 -2.17
N ILE A 38 0.89 5.20 -1.54
CA ILE A 38 -0.51 5.40 -1.92
C ILE A 38 -1.21 6.15 -0.81
N ARG A 39 -1.91 7.24 -1.13
CA ARG A 39 -2.79 7.92 -0.18
C ARG A 39 -4.11 7.15 -0.08
N ILE A 40 -4.60 6.93 1.14
CA ILE A 40 -5.93 6.40 1.38
C ILE A 40 -6.91 7.56 1.31
N LYS A 41 -7.91 7.44 0.44
CA LYS A 41 -8.96 8.45 0.25
C LYS A 41 -10.31 7.99 0.78
N GLU A 42 -10.57 6.70 0.66
CA GLU A 42 -11.80 6.03 1.08
C GLU A 42 -11.45 4.62 1.56
N LYS A 43 -12.37 4.00 2.29
CA LYS A 43 -12.22 2.63 2.81
C LYS A 43 -13.55 1.90 2.52
N PRO A 44 -13.55 0.75 1.81
CA PRO A 44 -12.39 0.07 1.23
C PRO A 44 -11.78 0.79 0.02
N GLN A 45 -10.50 0.57 -0.26
CA GLN A 45 -9.78 1.10 -1.42
C GLN A 45 -8.99 0.01 -2.14
N GLU A 46 -9.12 -0.05 -3.47
CA GLU A 46 -8.39 -0.97 -4.33
C GLU A 46 -7.52 -0.23 -5.35
N GLY A 47 -6.48 -0.92 -5.85
CA GLY A 47 -5.67 -0.38 -6.92
C GLY A 47 -4.54 -1.29 -7.37
N VAL A 48 -3.64 -0.71 -8.16
CA VAL A 48 -2.52 -1.44 -8.78
C VAL A 48 -1.18 -0.78 -8.49
N LEU A 49 -0.18 -1.60 -8.23
CA LEU A 49 1.22 -1.18 -8.13
C LEU A 49 1.91 -1.45 -9.46
N LYS A 50 2.54 -0.41 -10.00
CA LYS A 50 3.24 -0.47 -11.28
C LYS A 50 4.74 -0.33 -11.10
N SER A 51 5.50 -1.16 -11.79
CA SER A 51 6.96 -1.09 -11.86
C SER A 51 7.39 -0.98 -13.31
N ASN A 52 8.17 0.04 -13.66
CA ASN A 52 8.61 0.31 -15.04
C ASN A 52 7.47 0.25 -16.07
N GLY A 53 6.31 0.82 -15.73
CA GLY A 53 5.11 0.85 -16.59
C GLY A 53 4.30 -0.44 -16.64
N ARG A 54 4.78 -1.54 -16.05
CA ARG A 54 4.05 -2.83 -15.96
C ARG A 54 3.34 -2.96 -14.61
N ILE A 55 2.17 -3.57 -14.61
CA ILE A 55 1.46 -3.89 -13.37
C ILE A 55 2.14 -5.11 -12.74
N VAL A 56 2.54 -4.99 -11.47
CA VAL A 56 3.23 -6.06 -10.74
C VAL A 56 2.40 -6.60 -9.57
N TYR A 57 1.55 -5.76 -8.97
CA TYR A 57 0.66 -6.17 -7.89
C TYR A 57 -0.72 -5.50 -8.03
N HIS A 58 -1.76 -6.21 -7.61
CA HIS A 58 -3.02 -5.58 -7.18
C HIS A 58 -3.05 -5.53 -5.66
N TYR A 59 -3.65 -4.49 -5.10
CA TYR A 59 -3.90 -4.37 -3.69
C TYR A 59 -5.38 -4.09 -3.41
N CYS A 60 -5.85 -4.52 -2.25
CA CYS A 60 -7.16 -4.21 -1.71
C CYS A 60 -7.02 -3.94 -0.21
N PHE A 61 -7.41 -2.75 0.21
CA PHE A 61 -7.34 -2.30 1.59
C PHE A 61 -8.76 -2.09 2.13
N ASP A 62 -9.12 -2.83 3.16
CA ASP A 62 -10.47 -2.76 3.76
C ASP A 62 -10.59 -1.69 4.85
N GLY A 63 -9.46 -1.09 5.25
CA GLY A 63 -9.38 -0.14 6.37
C GLY A 63 -8.56 -0.68 7.54
N ASP A 64 -8.45 -2.00 7.65
CA ASP A 64 -7.68 -2.70 8.68
C ASP A 64 -6.55 -3.54 8.07
N VAL A 65 -6.88 -4.35 7.06
CA VAL A 65 -5.94 -5.25 6.38
C VAL A 65 -5.77 -4.86 4.92
N CYS A 66 -4.52 -4.91 4.42
CA CYS A 66 -4.19 -4.68 3.02
C CYS A 66 -3.77 -5.98 2.32
N LYS A 67 -4.66 -6.60 1.55
CA LYS A 67 -4.37 -7.80 0.76
C LYS A 67 -3.68 -7.43 -0.54
N THR A 68 -2.75 -8.26 -1.00
CA THR A 68 -2.10 -8.08 -2.29
C THR A 68 -2.06 -9.38 -3.09
N ARG A 69 -2.02 -9.27 -4.42
CA ARG A 69 -1.77 -10.40 -5.31
C ARG A 69 -0.80 -9.99 -6.40
N ILE A 70 0.03 -10.93 -6.82
CA ILE A 70 1.05 -10.72 -7.86
C ILE A 70 0.39 -10.82 -9.23
N VAL A 71 0.75 -9.90 -10.12
CA VAL A 71 0.52 -10.04 -11.56
C VAL A 71 1.77 -10.67 -12.16
N LYS A 72 1.64 -11.89 -12.69
CA LYS A 72 2.72 -12.59 -13.35
C LYS A 72 2.94 -12.01 -14.76
N GLU A 73 4.08 -12.33 -15.35
CA GLU A 73 4.45 -11.82 -16.69
C GLU A 73 3.50 -12.28 -17.80
N ASP A 74 2.83 -13.41 -17.63
CA ASP A 74 1.79 -13.93 -18.53
C ASP A 74 0.42 -13.24 -18.34
N GLY A 75 0.34 -12.27 -17.42
CA GLY A 75 -0.91 -11.59 -17.05
C GLY A 75 -1.78 -12.38 -16.09
N SER A 76 -1.37 -13.59 -15.68
CA SER A 76 -2.11 -14.37 -14.69
C SER A 76 -1.96 -13.77 -13.29
N LEU A 77 -3.00 -13.94 -12.48
CA LEU A 77 -3.07 -13.41 -11.13
C LEU A 77 -2.80 -14.51 -10.11
N SER A 78 -1.96 -14.23 -9.12
CA SER A 78 -1.83 -15.11 -7.96
C SER A 78 -3.07 -15.02 -7.06
N ASN A 79 -3.17 -15.95 -6.11
CA ASN A 79 -4.10 -15.81 -4.99
C ASN A 79 -3.78 -14.55 -4.19
N TRP A 80 -4.81 -14.01 -3.54
CA TRP A 80 -4.66 -12.94 -2.56
C TRP A 80 -3.83 -13.44 -1.38
N LYS A 81 -2.85 -12.63 -1.00
CA LYS A 81 -2.04 -12.80 0.20
C LYS A 81 -2.26 -11.63 1.14
N GLU A 82 -2.42 -11.96 2.41
CA GLU A 82 -2.34 -10.99 3.50
C GLU A 82 -0.87 -10.67 3.78
N PRO A 83 -0.55 -9.45 4.21
CA PRO A 83 0.81 -9.08 4.56
C PRO A 83 1.17 -9.76 5.87
N GLU A 84 2.38 -10.33 5.94
CA GLU A 84 2.85 -10.95 7.18
C GLU A 84 3.17 -9.92 8.27
N VAL A 85 3.47 -8.68 7.88
CA VAL A 85 3.79 -7.58 8.78
C VAL A 85 3.07 -6.32 8.32
N ILE A 86 2.22 -5.76 9.18
CA ILE A 86 1.68 -4.42 9.04
C ILE A 86 2.40 -3.54 10.05
N ILE A 87 3.24 -2.63 9.56
CA ILE A 87 3.94 -1.67 10.41
C ILE A 87 3.06 -0.42 10.49
N PHE A 88 2.67 -0.02 11.70
CA PHE A 88 1.98 1.26 11.93
C PHE A 88 3.02 2.31 12.31
N GLU A 89 3.18 3.33 11.46
CA GLU A 89 4.06 4.46 11.72
C GLU A 89 3.26 5.77 11.78
N MET A 90 3.43 6.52 12.87
CA MET A 90 3.01 7.92 12.95
C MET A 90 4.21 8.80 12.62
N ARG A 91 4.07 9.68 11.62
CA ARG A 91 5.10 10.69 11.32
C ARG A 91 4.57 12.07 11.69
N ASP A 92 5.22 12.70 12.67
CA ASP A 92 5.04 14.12 13.02
C ASP A 92 5.82 15.02 12.04
#